data_AF-A0A091M4Q1-F1
#
_entry.id   AF-A0A091M4Q1-F1
#
_cell.length_a   1.000
_cell.length_b   1.000
_cell.length_c   1.000
_cell.angle_alpha   90.00
_cell.angle_beta   90.00
_cell.angle_gamma   90.00
#
_symmetry.space_group_name_H-M   'P 1'
#
loop_
_entity.id
_entity.type
_entity.pdbx_description
1 polymer ?
#
loop_
_entity_poly.entity_id
_entity_poly.type
_entity_poly.pdbx_seq_one_letter_code
_entity_poly.pdbx_strand_id
1 'polypeptide(L)'
;TNAQLQLKAMALLIALLLAATDAERRDMMDYLREKNIRQFIHKNIIHSSEPLGDEMAHYLYVLQSVSLNLCERRMRTSMDPYSQEQRELLQSLRQTAFESESEAPASNFSTERRRSLCAKEFRKLGFMNNSNPAEDLRRAPPGLLALDNMVYFSRHTPNAYSRFVLENSSREDKHECPFARSSIQLTLILCEILHVGEPCSETAQAFYPMFFGQDHFFEELFCICIQLVNKTWKEMRATQEDFDKVLQVVREQITRTLSLKPTSLELFKTRVNALNYSEILKLRQTERLHQEETLAVELRERLKPELLELIRQQRLLHLCEGTLFRKISSRRRQDKLWYCRLSPNHKVLHYGDVEEGVHSPPIESLPEKIPVADMKMLLVGKECPHTKEKSSGKQNKDVLELAFSIVYDVEEYCLNFVAPTRYEFCLWTDGLNVLLGKEMTSERMQTDLDVLLSMELKLRLLDLENISIPDTPPPVPKPPSNLNFCYDFS
;
A
#
# COMPACT_ATOMS: atom_id res chain seq x y z
N THR A 1 -14.27 -32.90 -26.95
CA THR A 1 -13.35 -32.21 -27.87
C THR A 1 -11.98 -32.83 -27.68
N ASN A 2 -11.18 -33.06 -28.74
CA ASN A 2 -9.86 -33.68 -28.56
C ASN A 2 -8.82 -32.61 -28.16
N ALA A 3 -8.48 -32.56 -26.86
CA ALA A 3 -7.55 -31.57 -26.30
C ALA A 3 -6.15 -31.61 -26.96
N GLN A 4 -5.67 -32.80 -27.31
CA GLN A 4 -4.38 -32.96 -27.98
C GLN A 4 -4.39 -32.37 -29.40
N LEU A 5 -5.52 -32.47 -30.11
CA LEU A 5 -5.68 -31.84 -31.42
C LEU A 5 -5.74 -30.31 -31.30
N GLN A 6 -6.48 -29.79 -30.32
CA GLN A 6 -6.54 -28.35 -30.04
C GLN A 6 -5.14 -27.78 -29.74
N LEU A 7 -4.36 -28.49 -28.92
CA LEU A 7 -3.00 -28.12 -28.58
C LEU A 7 -2.09 -28.04 -29.80
N LYS A 8 -2.08 -29.07 -30.65
CA LYS A 8 -1.29 -29.09 -31.89
C LYS A 8 -1.73 -28.02 -32.88
N ALA A 9 -3.03 -27.76 -33.00
CA ALA A 9 -3.56 -26.72 -33.86
C ALA A 9 -3.16 -25.32 -33.38
N MET A 10 -3.23 -25.06 -32.07
CA MET A 10 -2.78 -23.81 -31.47
C MET A 10 -1.27 -23.63 -31.64
N ALA A 11 -0.47 -24.66 -31.42
CA ALA A 11 0.97 -24.61 -31.64
C ALA A 11 1.33 -24.22 -33.09
N LEU A 12 0.66 -24.83 -34.08
CA LEU A 12 0.84 -24.47 -35.49
C LEU A 12 0.42 -23.03 -35.77
N LEU A 13 -0.72 -22.59 -35.26
CA LEU A 13 -1.20 -21.22 -35.41
C LEU A 13 -0.19 -20.19 -34.89
N ILE A 14 0.34 -20.43 -33.67
CA ILE A 14 1.33 -19.56 -33.06
C ILE A 14 2.62 -19.54 -33.88
N ALA A 15 3.11 -20.70 -34.33
CA ALA A 15 4.31 -20.78 -35.16
C ALA A 15 4.17 -19.95 -36.46
N LEU A 16 3.00 -20.02 -37.11
CA LEU A 16 2.71 -19.23 -38.31
C LEU A 16 2.69 -17.73 -38.01
N LEU A 17 2.04 -17.30 -36.92
CA LEU A 17 1.94 -15.89 -36.53
C LEU A 17 3.28 -15.27 -36.15
N LEU A 18 4.17 -16.05 -35.53
CA LEU A 18 5.51 -15.61 -35.15
C LEU A 18 6.47 -15.54 -36.35
N ALA A 19 6.31 -16.43 -37.33
CA ALA A 19 7.12 -16.43 -38.55
C ALA A 19 6.69 -15.36 -39.57
N ALA A 20 5.44 -14.88 -39.49
CA ALA A 20 4.88 -13.89 -40.41
C ALA A 20 5.47 -12.48 -40.21
N THR A 21 5.57 -11.73 -41.30
CA THR A 21 5.84 -10.28 -41.26
C THR A 21 4.67 -9.51 -40.64
N ASP A 22 4.89 -8.26 -40.24
CA ASP A 22 3.84 -7.41 -39.67
C ASP A 22 2.61 -7.19 -40.58
N ALA A 23 2.82 -7.18 -41.90
CA ALA A 23 1.71 -7.06 -42.85
C ALA A 23 0.91 -8.36 -42.93
N GLU A 24 1.60 -9.49 -43.14
CA GLU A 24 0.97 -10.81 -43.20
C GLU A 24 0.25 -11.16 -41.89
N ARG A 25 0.84 -10.82 -40.75
CA ARG A 25 0.25 -11.05 -39.43
C ARG A 25 -1.08 -10.30 -39.26
N ARG A 26 -1.19 -9.07 -39.77
CA ARG A 26 -2.47 -8.33 -39.77
C ARG A 26 -3.52 -9.06 -40.61
N ASP A 27 -3.18 -9.42 -41.84
CA ASP A 27 -4.10 -10.11 -42.75
C ASP A 27 -4.55 -11.46 -42.16
N MET A 28 -3.62 -12.20 -41.54
CA MET A 28 -3.92 -13.43 -40.82
C MET A 28 -4.87 -13.18 -39.64
N MET A 29 -4.61 -12.18 -38.81
CA MET A 29 -5.46 -11.87 -37.65
C MET A 29 -6.85 -11.38 -38.07
N ASP A 30 -6.95 -10.63 -39.16
CA ASP A 30 -8.22 -10.23 -39.77
C ASP A 30 -9.01 -11.46 -40.24
N TYR A 31 -8.36 -12.39 -40.93
CA TYR A 31 -8.97 -13.66 -41.34
C TYR A 31 -9.45 -14.50 -40.15
N LEU A 32 -8.63 -14.61 -39.09
CA LEU A 32 -9.01 -15.34 -37.86
C LEU A 32 -10.23 -14.71 -37.17
N ARG A 33 -10.32 -13.37 -37.19
CA ARG A 33 -11.48 -12.63 -36.69
C ARG A 33 -12.73 -12.95 -37.51
N GLU A 34 -12.66 -12.89 -38.84
CA GLU A 34 -13.79 -13.23 -39.73
C GLU A 34 -14.29 -14.67 -39.53
N LYS A 35 -13.39 -15.60 -39.20
CA LYS A 35 -13.73 -17.00 -38.90
C LYS A 35 -14.19 -17.25 -37.47
N ASN A 36 -14.36 -16.21 -36.65
CA ASN A 36 -14.78 -16.31 -35.25
C ASN A 36 -13.89 -17.23 -34.39
N ILE A 37 -12.60 -17.36 -34.74
CA ILE A 37 -11.65 -18.24 -34.03
C ILE A 37 -11.52 -17.82 -32.56
N ARG A 38 -11.56 -16.50 -32.31
CA ARG A 38 -11.53 -15.93 -30.96
C ARG A 38 -12.69 -16.44 -30.09
N GLN A 39 -13.92 -16.42 -30.61
CA GLN A 39 -15.10 -16.95 -29.89
C GLN A 39 -15.00 -18.46 -29.67
N PHE A 40 -14.44 -19.19 -30.65
CA PHE A 40 -14.18 -20.62 -30.49
C PHE A 40 -13.20 -20.90 -29.35
N ILE A 41 -12.08 -20.17 -29.29
CA ILE A 41 -11.09 -20.27 -28.20
C ILE A 41 -11.74 -19.95 -26.85
N HIS A 42 -12.49 -18.85 -26.78
CA HIS A 42 -13.17 -18.44 -25.56
C HIS A 42 -14.13 -19.51 -25.04
N LYS A 43 -14.96 -20.09 -25.91
CA LYS A 43 -15.99 -21.07 -25.52
C LYS A 43 -15.42 -22.47 -25.28
N ASN A 44 -14.53 -22.95 -26.14
CA ASN A 44 -14.14 -24.37 -26.20
C ASN A 44 -12.77 -24.67 -25.58
N ILE A 45 -11.95 -23.65 -25.30
CA ILE A 45 -10.64 -23.80 -24.64
C ILE A 45 -10.64 -23.11 -23.28
N ILE A 46 -11.04 -21.84 -23.20
CA ILE A 46 -10.96 -21.09 -21.94
C ILE A 46 -12.07 -21.49 -20.96
N HIS A 47 -13.29 -21.74 -21.45
CA HIS A 47 -14.42 -22.16 -20.64
C HIS A 47 -14.69 -23.67 -20.72
N SER A 48 -13.69 -24.47 -21.12
CA SER A 48 -13.81 -25.93 -21.06
C SER A 48 -13.89 -26.42 -19.62
N SER A 49 -14.54 -27.56 -19.40
CA SER A 49 -14.58 -28.23 -18.09
C SER A 49 -13.22 -28.83 -17.69
N GLU A 50 -12.33 -29.06 -18.65
CA GLU A 50 -10.98 -29.58 -18.39
C GLU A 50 -10.03 -28.45 -17.99
N PRO A 51 -9.10 -28.70 -17.04
CA PRO A 51 -8.11 -27.72 -16.64
C PRO A 51 -7.16 -27.39 -17.81
N LEU A 52 -6.83 -26.12 -17.94
CA LEU A 52 -5.92 -25.63 -18.98
C LEU A 52 -4.48 -26.07 -18.64
N GLY A 53 -3.84 -26.81 -19.55
CA GLY A 53 -2.43 -27.16 -19.41
C GLY A 53 -1.49 -25.99 -19.72
N ASP A 54 -0.29 -26.03 -19.14
CA ASP A 54 0.76 -25.00 -19.24
C ASP A 54 1.10 -24.59 -20.67
N GLU A 55 1.24 -25.55 -21.58
CA GLU A 55 1.53 -25.29 -23.00
C GLU A 55 0.40 -24.52 -23.68
N MET A 56 -0.86 -24.89 -23.41
CA MET A 56 -2.02 -24.17 -23.97
C MET A 56 -2.11 -22.76 -23.37
N ALA A 57 -1.84 -22.60 -22.08
CA ALA A 57 -1.79 -21.29 -21.42
C ALA A 57 -0.74 -20.38 -22.07
N HIS A 58 0.44 -20.92 -22.37
CA HIS A 58 1.47 -20.21 -23.10
C HIS A 58 1.02 -19.82 -24.51
N TYR A 59 0.41 -20.71 -25.28
CA TYR A 59 -0.10 -20.35 -26.62
C TYR A 59 -1.18 -19.27 -26.58
N LEU A 60 -2.05 -19.26 -25.58
CA LEU A 60 -3.03 -18.19 -25.38
C LEU A 60 -2.37 -16.86 -25.01
N TYR A 61 -1.34 -16.89 -24.16
CA TYR A 61 -0.52 -15.71 -23.86
C TYR A 61 0.11 -15.14 -25.14
N VAL A 62 0.79 -15.98 -25.93
CA VAL A 62 1.43 -15.52 -27.18
C VAL A 62 0.41 -14.96 -28.16
N LEU A 63 -0.74 -15.64 -28.34
CA LEU A 63 -1.80 -15.13 -29.21
C LEU A 63 -2.29 -13.75 -28.76
N GLN A 64 -2.50 -13.55 -27.46
CA GLN A 64 -2.89 -12.26 -26.90
C GLN A 64 -1.83 -11.20 -27.18
N SER A 65 -0.57 -11.46 -26.85
CA SER A 65 0.54 -10.51 -27.03
C SER A 65 0.73 -10.12 -28.50
N VAL A 66 0.72 -11.10 -29.41
CA VAL A 66 0.81 -10.86 -30.86
C VAL A 66 -0.36 -10.02 -31.36
N SER A 67 -1.58 -10.28 -30.85
CA SER A 67 -2.77 -9.51 -31.22
C SER A 67 -2.70 -8.06 -30.74
N LEU A 68 -2.27 -7.85 -29.49
CA LEU A 68 -2.12 -6.50 -28.90
C LEU A 68 -1.01 -5.72 -29.60
N ASN A 69 0.07 -6.39 -30.03
CA ASN A 69 1.17 -5.75 -30.76
C ASN A 69 0.78 -5.25 -32.14
N LEU A 70 -0.39 -5.63 -32.68
CA LEU A 70 -0.92 -4.99 -33.90
C LEU A 70 -1.20 -3.48 -33.68
N CYS A 71 -1.48 -3.08 -32.44
CA CYS A 71 -1.66 -1.66 -32.08
C CYS A 71 -0.34 -0.87 -32.11
N GLU A 72 0.82 -1.53 -32.05
CA GLU A 72 2.13 -0.88 -31.93
C GLU A 72 2.40 0.10 -33.07
N ARG A 73 2.04 -0.26 -34.31
CA ARG A 73 2.22 0.62 -35.46
C ARG A 73 1.49 1.95 -35.26
N ARG A 74 0.22 1.92 -34.86
CA ARG A 74 -0.57 3.12 -34.59
C ARG A 74 -0.05 3.86 -33.36
N MET A 75 0.37 3.13 -32.33
CA MET A 75 0.98 3.69 -31.12
C MET A 75 2.24 4.50 -31.41
N ARG A 76 3.09 4.04 -32.33
CA ARG A 76 4.36 4.69 -32.71
C ARG A 76 4.22 5.73 -33.82
N THR A 77 3.06 5.82 -34.49
CA THR A 77 2.85 6.77 -35.57
C THR A 77 2.36 8.10 -35.01
N SER A 78 3.17 9.15 -35.14
CA SER A 78 2.75 10.52 -34.83
C SER A 78 1.68 11.02 -35.79
N MET A 79 0.80 11.91 -35.32
CA MET A 79 -0.16 12.58 -36.19
C MET A 79 0.55 13.51 -37.19
N ASP A 80 0.19 13.38 -38.47
CA ASP A 80 0.59 14.28 -39.54
C ASP A 80 -0.50 15.36 -39.75
N PRO A 81 -0.22 16.64 -39.45
CA PRO A 81 -1.19 17.71 -39.62
C PRO A 81 -1.56 17.97 -41.09
N TYR A 82 -0.78 17.49 -42.06
CA TYR A 82 -1.06 17.68 -43.48
C TYR A 82 -1.95 16.57 -44.05
N SER A 83 -1.94 15.38 -43.45
CA SER A 83 -2.82 14.26 -43.81
C SER A 83 -4.29 14.66 -43.73
N GLN A 84 -5.01 14.55 -44.84
CA GLN A 84 -6.43 14.86 -44.90
C GLN A 84 -7.25 13.89 -44.05
N GLU A 85 -6.99 12.59 -44.17
CA GLU A 85 -7.69 11.53 -43.43
C GLU A 85 -7.59 11.72 -41.91
N GLN A 86 -6.39 12.01 -41.40
CA GLN A 86 -6.19 12.19 -39.95
C GLN A 86 -6.85 13.47 -39.44
N ARG A 87 -6.85 14.55 -40.24
CA ARG A 87 -7.59 15.77 -39.92
C ARG A 87 -9.09 15.54 -39.90
N GLU A 88 -9.62 14.74 -40.82
CA GLU A 88 -11.05 14.39 -40.85
C GLU A 88 -11.47 13.58 -39.62
N LEU A 89 -10.64 12.63 -39.16
CA LEU A 89 -10.88 11.90 -37.91
C LEU A 89 -10.95 12.85 -36.71
N LEU A 90 -10.00 13.78 -36.60
CA LEU A 90 -9.98 14.76 -35.51
C LEU A 90 -11.17 15.73 -35.57
N GLN A 91 -11.59 16.14 -36.76
CA GLN A 91 -12.80 16.94 -36.94
C GLN A 91 -14.07 16.16 -36.59
N SER A 92 -14.13 14.87 -36.91
CA SER A 92 -15.27 14.02 -36.59
C SER A 92 -15.52 13.92 -35.08
N LEU A 93 -14.46 13.94 -34.25
CA LEU A 93 -14.59 13.99 -32.79
C LEU A 93 -15.32 15.25 -32.32
N ARG A 94 -14.89 16.41 -32.84
CA ARG A 94 -15.48 17.71 -32.54
C ARG A 94 -16.94 17.77 -32.97
N GLN A 95 -17.21 17.34 -34.20
CA GLN A 95 -18.56 17.28 -34.76
C GLN A 95 -19.49 16.43 -33.91
N THR A 96 -19.07 15.20 -33.58
CA THR A 96 -19.85 14.29 -32.72
C THR A 96 -20.18 14.88 -31.35
N ALA A 97 -19.33 15.77 -30.81
CA ALA A 97 -19.55 16.37 -29.49
C ALA A 97 -20.48 17.59 -29.50
N PHE A 98 -20.48 18.41 -30.55
CA PHE A 98 -21.09 19.75 -30.52
C PHE A 98 -22.13 20.01 -31.63
N GLU A 99 -22.31 19.11 -32.59
CA GLU A 99 -23.28 19.33 -33.68
C GLU A 99 -24.74 19.44 -33.20
N SER A 100 -25.08 18.96 -31.99
CA SER A 100 -26.42 19.16 -31.41
C SER A 100 -26.70 20.59 -30.94
N GLU A 101 -25.69 21.46 -30.77
CA GLU A 101 -25.89 22.87 -30.39
C GLU A 101 -26.01 23.83 -31.60
N SER A 102 -25.69 23.37 -32.81
CA SER A 102 -25.54 24.25 -33.98
C SER A 102 -26.72 24.13 -34.96
N GLU A 103 -27.92 24.53 -34.54
CA GLU A 103 -29.08 24.70 -35.45
C GLU A 103 -28.92 25.88 -36.43
N ALA A 104 -27.88 26.71 -36.29
CA ALA A 104 -27.56 27.74 -37.27
C ALA A 104 -26.66 27.17 -38.38
N PRO A 105 -27.00 27.33 -39.67
CA PRO A 105 -26.17 26.82 -40.75
C PRO A 105 -24.81 27.52 -40.73
N ALA A 106 -23.75 26.74 -40.52
CA ALA A 106 -22.37 27.20 -40.49
C ALA A 106 -21.89 27.90 -41.79
N SER A 107 -22.74 27.91 -42.83
CA SER A 107 -22.52 28.56 -44.13
C SER A 107 -22.45 30.09 -44.06
N ASN A 108 -22.98 30.73 -43.01
CA ASN A 108 -23.02 32.20 -42.89
C ASN A 108 -21.86 32.81 -42.08
N PHE A 109 -20.90 32.01 -41.59
CA PHE A 109 -19.76 32.51 -40.82
C PHE A 109 -18.54 32.82 -41.70
N SER A 110 -17.93 33.99 -41.47
CA SER A 110 -16.61 34.32 -42.01
C SER A 110 -15.58 33.24 -41.63
N THR A 111 -14.59 33.01 -42.49
CA THR A 111 -13.55 31.98 -42.29
C THR A 111 -12.84 32.12 -40.94
N GLU A 112 -12.67 33.35 -40.47
CA GLU A 112 -12.03 33.67 -39.19
C GLU A 112 -12.92 33.32 -37.98
N ARG A 113 -14.24 33.57 -38.05
CA ARG A 113 -15.18 33.14 -37.01
C ARG A 113 -15.26 31.61 -36.92
N ARG A 114 -15.22 30.90 -38.05
CA ARG A 114 -15.22 29.42 -38.07
C ARG A 114 -13.97 28.84 -37.42
N ARG A 115 -12.79 29.41 -37.68
CA ARG A 115 -11.54 28.98 -37.03
C ARG A 115 -11.57 29.23 -35.52
N SER A 116 -12.06 30.40 -35.09
CA SER A 116 -12.18 30.75 -33.67
C SER A 116 -13.14 29.79 -32.93
N LEU A 117 -14.30 29.47 -33.53
CA LEU A 117 -15.25 28.51 -32.97
C LEU A 117 -14.61 27.11 -32.83
N CYS A 118 -13.95 26.64 -33.89
CA CYS A 118 -13.27 25.34 -33.90
C CYS A 118 -12.20 25.24 -32.79
N ALA A 119 -11.39 26.29 -32.60
CA ALA A 119 -10.41 26.33 -31.52
C ALA A 119 -11.05 26.37 -30.12
N LYS A 120 -12.21 27.02 -29.96
CA LYS A 120 -12.98 27.02 -28.70
C LYS A 120 -13.52 25.63 -28.39
N GLU A 121 -14.02 24.91 -29.38
CA GLU A 121 -14.55 23.55 -29.22
C GLU A 121 -13.45 22.53 -28.93
N PHE A 122 -12.28 22.63 -29.57
CA PHE A 122 -11.13 21.79 -29.20
C PHE A 122 -10.62 22.09 -27.79
N ARG A 123 -10.68 23.35 -27.34
CA ARG A 123 -10.43 23.68 -25.92
C ARG A 123 -11.46 23.00 -25.00
N LYS A 124 -12.75 23.04 -25.34
CA LYS A 124 -13.82 22.36 -24.59
C LYS A 124 -13.64 20.83 -24.55
N LEU A 125 -13.04 20.23 -25.59
CA LEU A 125 -12.66 18.81 -25.59
C LEU A 125 -11.43 18.51 -24.71
N GLY A 126 -10.75 19.53 -24.19
CA GLY A 126 -9.58 19.35 -23.33
C GLY A 126 -8.27 19.12 -24.08
N PHE A 127 -8.16 19.56 -25.34
CA PHE A 127 -6.86 19.68 -26.01
C PHE A 127 -6.08 20.87 -25.43
N MET A 128 -4.79 20.68 -25.21
CA MET A 128 -3.86 21.73 -24.77
C MET A 128 -3.58 22.70 -25.90
N ASN A 129 -3.23 22.20 -27.09
CA ASN A 129 -3.01 23.01 -28.28
C ASN A 129 -4.31 23.22 -29.06
N ASN A 130 -5.23 24.00 -28.50
CA ASN A 130 -6.57 24.19 -29.06
C ASN A 130 -6.62 24.75 -30.50
N SER A 131 -5.61 25.51 -30.92
CA SER A 131 -5.51 26.06 -32.28
C SER A 131 -4.94 25.05 -33.28
N ASN A 132 -4.17 24.07 -32.79
CA ASN A 132 -3.62 22.97 -33.58
C ASN A 132 -3.57 21.67 -32.75
N PRO A 133 -4.72 21.00 -32.54
CA PRO A 133 -4.80 19.80 -31.69
C PRO A 133 -3.95 18.62 -32.17
N ALA A 134 -3.45 18.65 -33.42
CA ALA A 134 -2.51 17.65 -33.92
C ALA A 134 -1.17 17.66 -33.16
N GLU A 135 -0.76 18.80 -32.56
CA GLU A 135 0.47 18.86 -31.76
C GLU A 135 0.41 17.96 -30.52
N ASP A 136 -0.76 17.86 -29.88
CA ASP A 136 -0.96 17.00 -28.71
C ASP A 136 -0.80 15.50 -29.07
N LEU A 137 -1.07 15.15 -30.33
CA LEU A 137 -0.96 13.80 -30.90
C LEU A 137 0.35 13.56 -31.65
N ARG A 138 1.27 14.54 -31.65
CA ARG A 138 2.60 14.40 -32.26
C ARG A 138 3.49 13.46 -31.44
N ARG A 139 3.33 13.44 -30.11
CA ARG A 139 4.10 12.56 -29.23
C ARG A 139 3.67 11.10 -29.41
N ALA A 140 4.64 10.25 -29.70
CA ALA A 140 4.47 8.81 -29.79
C ALA A 140 5.46 8.12 -28.83
N PRO A 141 5.02 7.20 -27.95
CA PRO A 141 3.63 6.77 -27.72
C PRO A 141 2.75 7.84 -27.04
N PRO A 142 1.41 7.78 -27.15
CA PRO A 142 0.62 6.78 -27.89
C PRO A 142 0.26 7.16 -29.33
N GLY A 143 0.69 8.33 -29.84
CA GLY A 143 0.50 8.73 -31.23
C GLY A 143 -0.96 8.63 -31.71
N LEU A 144 -1.15 8.09 -32.92
CA LEU A 144 -2.47 7.96 -33.55
C LEU A 144 -3.39 6.95 -32.86
N LEU A 145 -2.87 6.01 -32.06
CA LEU A 145 -3.72 5.07 -31.32
C LEU A 145 -4.67 5.80 -30.36
N ALA A 146 -4.22 6.90 -29.75
CA ALA A 146 -5.11 7.71 -28.91
C ALA A 146 -6.25 8.35 -29.71
N LEU A 147 -5.97 8.80 -30.95
CA LEU A 147 -7.00 9.33 -31.84
C LEU A 147 -8.01 8.26 -32.22
N ASP A 148 -7.53 7.06 -32.56
CA ASP A 148 -8.38 5.91 -32.90
C ASP A 148 -9.31 5.55 -31.75
N ASN A 149 -8.79 5.50 -30.52
CA ASN A 149 -9.57 5.21 -29.32
C ASN A 149 -10.63 6.27 -29.02
N MET A 150 -10.27 7.56 -29.15
CA MET A 150 -11.23 8.65 -28.97
C MET A 150 -12.37 8.54 -30.00
N VAL A 151 -12.04 8.26 -31.27
CA VAL A 151 -13.03 8.13 -32.36
C VAL A 151 -13.88 6.87 -32.15
N TYR A 152 -13.27 5.79 -31.69
CA TYR A 152 -13.99 4.58 -31.33
C TYR A 152 -15.01 4.86 -30.22
N PHE A 153 -14.59 5.53 -29.15
CA PHE A 153 -15.47 5.88 -28.02
C PHE A 153 -16.64 6.79 -28.45
N SER A 154 -16.38 7.77 -29.31
CA SER A 154 -17.43 8.67 -29.81
C SER A 154 -18.45 7.97 -30.69
N ARG A 155 -18.04 6.96 -31.47
CA ARG A 155 -18.91 6.21 -32.40
C ARG A 155 -19.66 5.05 -31.74
N HIS A 156 -19.00 4.30 -30.86
CA HIS A 156 -19.56 3.07 -30.28
C HIS A 156 -20.32 3.32 -28.97
N THR A 157 -19.96 4.39 -28.24
CA THR A 157 -20.63 4.77 -26.99
C THR A 157 -21.00 6.26 -26.98
N PRO A 158 -21.79 6.75 -27.96
CA PRO A 158 -22.05 8.18 -28.18
C PRO A 158 -22.68 8.87 -26.95
N ASN A 159 -23.57 8.16 -26.24
CA ASN A 159 -24.20 8.68 -25.02
C ASN A 159 -23.19 8.92 -23.89
N ALA A 160 -22.22 8.02 -23.71
CA ALA A 160 -21.19 8.17 -22.69
C ALA A 160 -20.18 9.26 -23.08
N TYR A 161 -19.82 9.33 -24.36
CA TYR A 161 -18.97 10.38 -24.91
C TYR A 161 -19.57 11.77 -24.75
N SER A 162 -20.80 11.98 -25.23
CA SER A 162 -21.52 13.26 -25.11
C SER A 162 -21.66 13.68 -23.65
N ARG A 163 -22.05 12.75 -22.77
CA ARG A 163 -22.11 13.02 -21.32
C ARG A 163 -20.76 13.48 -20.76
N PHE A 164 -19.67 12.77 -21.06
CA PHE A 164 -18.33 13.15 -20.59
C PHE A 164 -17.99 14.58 -21.02
N VAL A 165 -18.13 14.87 -22.32
CA VAL A 165 -17.73 16.17 -22.88
C VAL A 165 -18.61 17.30 -22.35
N LEU A 166 -19.93 17.13 -22.32
CA LEU A 166 -20.85 18.17 -21.87
C LEU A 166 -20.71 18.46 -20.37
N GLU A 167 -20.59 17.42 -19.53
CA GLU A 167 -20.41 17.59 -18.08
C GLU A 167 -19.12 18.33 -17.71
N ASN A 168 -18.07 18.24 -18.54
CA ASN A 168 -16.80 18.90 -18.25
C ASN A 168 -16.62 20.22 -19.00
N SER A 169 -17.25 20.40 -20.17
CA SER A 169 -17.14 21.65 -20.95
C SER A 169 -18.10 22.76 -20.52
N SER A 170 -19.14 22.42 -19.77
CA SER A 170 -20.12 23.38 -19.21
C SER A 170 -19.72 23.92 -17.84
N ARG A 171 -18.65 23.38 -17.24
CA ARG A 171 -18.16 23.82 -15.94
C ARG A 171 -17.28 25.05 -16.10
N GLU A 172 -17.53 26.05 -15.25
CA GLU A 172 -16.71 27.27 -15.16
C GLU A 172 -15.72 27.21 -13.98
N ASP A 173 -15.74 26.13 -13.19
CA ASP A 173 -14.79 25.89 -12.10
C ASP A 173 -13.53 25.18 -12.59
N LYS A 174 -12.50 25.08 -11.72
CA LYS A 174 -11.20 24.46 -12.03
C LYS A 174 -11.21 22.92 -12.03
N HIS A 175 -12.40 22.31 -12.03
CA HIS A 175 -12.60 20.87 -11.80
C HIS A 175 -13.01 20.12 -13.07
N GLU A 176 -12.87 20.74 -14.24
CA GLU A 176 -13.10 20.13 -15.53
C GLU A 176 -12.05 19.05 -15.83
N CYS A 177 -12.50 17.84 -16.18
CA CYS A 177 -11.61 16.77 -16.63
C CYS A 177 -11.35 16.94 -18.14
N PRO A 178 -10.08 17.12 -18.57
CA PRO A 178 -9.77 17.39 -19.97
C PRO A 178 -9.82 16.10 -20.78
N PHE A 179 -10.93 15.86 -21.51
CA PHE A 179 -11.17 14.59 -22.24
C PHE A 179 -10.00 14.17 -23.14
N ALA A 180 -9.50 15.05 -24.00
CA ALA A 180 -8.44 14.71 -24.95
C ALA A 180 -7.11 14.40 -24.25
N ARG A 181 -6.65 15.28 -23.35
CA ARG A 181 -5.42 15.06 -22.56
C ARG A 181 -5.51 13.76 -21.74
N SER A 182 -6.64 13.51 -21.08
CA SER A 182 -6.91 12.28 -20.34
C SER A 182 -6.91 11.04 -21.24
N SER A 183 -7.48 11.13 -22.44
CA SER A 183 -7.53 10.02 -23.40
C SER A 183 -6.16 9.64 -23.95
N ILE A 184 -5.32 10.63 -24.24
CA ILE A 184 -3.93 10.41 -24.67
C ILE A 184 -3.16 9.71 -23.55
N GLN A 185 -3.19 10.26 -22.33
CA GLN A 185 -2.44 9.67 -21.22
C GLN A 185 -2.99 8.29 -20.80
N LEU A 186 -4.30 8.08 -20.84
CA LEU A 186 -4.90 6.78 -20.58
C LEU A 186 -4.49 5.74 -21.63
N THR A 187 -4.45 6.12 -22.92
CA THR A 187 -4.02 5.20 -23.98
C THR A 187 -2.58 4.73 -23.72
N LEU A 188 -1.68 5.65 -23.32
CA LEU A 188 -0.32 5.30 -22.93
C LEU A 188 -0.30 4.32 -21.74
N ILE A 189 -1.06 4.61 -20.68
CA ILE A 189 -1.17 3.73 -19.51
C ILE A 189 -1.66 2.32 -19.90
N LEU A 190 -2.67 2.22 -20.78
CA LEU A 190 -3.17 0.93 -21.25
C LEU A 190 -2.13 0.19 -22.08
N CYS A 191 -1.37 0.88 -22.94
CA CYS A 191 -0.25 0.28 -23.66
C CYS A 191 0.81 -0.29 -22.70
N GLU A 192 1.16 0.45 -21.64
CA GLU A 192 2.12 0.01 -20.63
C GLU A 192 1.61 -1.17 -19.79
N ILE A 193 0.34 -1.14 -19.35
CA ILE A 193 -0.28 -2.23 -18.57
C ILE A 193 -0.41 -3.51 -19.39
N LEU A 194 -0.70 -3.37 -20.69
CA LEU A 194 -0.91 -4.51 -21.61
C LEU A 194 0.37 -4.91 -22.36
N HIS A 195 1.51 -4.27 -22.07
CA HIS A 195 2.81 -4.56 -22.69
C HIS A 195 2.79 -4.48 -24.22
N VAL A 196 2.09 -3.48 -24.79
CA VAL A 196 1.97 -3.28 -26.24
C VAL A 196 3.34 -2.89 -26.82
N GLY A 197 3.80 -3.65 -27.82
CA GLY A 197 5.08 -3.47 -28.49
C GLY A 197 6.26 -4.12 -27.77
N GLU A 198 6.02 -4.88 -26.71
CA GLU A 198 7.04 -5.72 -26.07
C GLU A 198 7.12 -7.09 -26.75
N PRO A 199 8.32 -7.70 -26.85
CA PRO A 199 8.48 -9.04 -27.37
C PRO A 199 7.79 -10.07 -26.46
N CYS A 200 7.26 -11.13 -27.05
CA CYS A 200 6.64 -12.22 -26.29
C CYS A 200 7.69 -12.95 -25.46
N SER A 201 7.38 -13.21 -24.18
CA SER A 201 8.20 -14.09 -23.35
C SER A 201 8.09 -15.55 -23.81
N GLU A 202 9.19 -16.29 -23.77
CA GLU A 202 9.25 -17.71 -24.14
C GLU A 202 8.56 -18.63 -23.13
N THR A 203 8.33 -18.17 -21.90
CA THR A 203 7.83 -19.01 -20.79
C THR A 203 6.58 -18.48 -20.11
N ALA A 204 6.13 -17.26 -20.45
CA ALA A 204 4.96 -16.68 -19.80
C ALA A 204 3.66 -17.41 -20.17
N GLN A 205 2.78 -17.55 -19.19
CA GLN A 205 1.49 -18.26 -19.31
C GLN A 205 0.29 -17.39 -18.90
N ALA A 206 0.55 -16.17 -18.42
CA ALA A 206 -0.49 -15.29 -17.89
C ALA A 206 -1.17 -14.52 -19.02
N PHE A 207 -2.45 -14.78 -19.26
CA PHE A 207 -3.29 -14.05 -20.21
C PHE A 207 -4.58 -13.56 -19.53
N TYR A 208 -5.30 -12.66 -20.19
CA TYR A 208 -6.59 -12.14 -19.74
C TYR A 208 -7.74 -12.90 -20.42
N PRO A 209 -8.55 -13.69 -19.71
CA PRO A 209 -9.62 -14.46 -20.35
C PRO A 209 -10.64 -13.59 -21.11
N MET A 210 -10.94 -12.40 -20.57
CA MET A 210 -11.79 -11.41 -21.25
C MET A 210 -11.24 -10.93 -22.60
N PHE A 211 -9.92 -11.01 -22.83
CA PHE A 211 -9.29 -10.78 -24.13
C PHE A 211 -9.69 -11.83 -25.17
N PHE A 212 -10.44 -12.88 -24.85
CA PHE A 212 -10.97 -13.77 -25.89
C PHE A 212 -12.49 -13.63 -26.08
N GLY A 213 -13.19 -12.88 -25.22
CA GLY A 213 -14.64 -12.73 -25.30
C GLY A 213 -15.19 -11.46 -25.97
N GLN A 214 -14.35 -10.60 -26.56
CA GLN A 214 -14.63 -9.18 -26.84
C GLN A 214 -13.87 -8.63 -28.06
N ASP A 215 -14.52 -8.56 -29.21
CA ASP A 215 -13.88 -7.91 -30.38
C ASP A 215 -13.49 -6.45 -30.07
N HIS A 216 -12.42 -5.96 -30.70
CA HIS A 216 -11.86 -4.63 -30.40
C HIS A 216 -11.56 -4.43 -28.90
N PHE A 217 -10.99 -5.46 -28.26
CA PHE A 217 -10.76 -5.49 -26.82
C PHE A 217 -10.05 -4.24 -26.28
N PHE A 218 -9.04 -3.73 -26.99
CA PHE A 218 -8.26 -2.58 -26.52
C PHE A 218 -9.15 -1.33 -26.46
N GLU A 219 -9.93 -1.10 -27.52
CA GLU A 219 -10.84 0.02 -27.65
C GLU A 219 -12.02 -0.07 -26.66
N GLU A 220 -12.60 -1.25 -26.48
CA GLU A 220 -13.65 -1.49 -25.48
C GLU A 220 -13.13 -1.29 -24.04
N LEU A 221 -11.92 -1.75 -23.74
CA LEU A 221 -11.27 -1.49 -22.46
C LEU A 221 -11.04 0.01 -22.26
N PHE A 222 -10.57 0.72 -23.30
CA PHE A 222 -10.42 2.18 -23.28
C PHE A 222 -11.75 2.87 -22.95
N CYS A 223 -12.85 2.48 -23.58
CA CYS A 223 -14.19 3.06 -23.33
C CYS A 223 -14.61 2.93 -21.86
N ILE A 224 -14.29 1.81 -21.21
CA ILE A 224 -14.56 1.61 -19.77
C ILE A 224 -13.63 2.49 -18.94
N CYS A 225 -12.34 2.48 -19.24
CA CYS A 225 -11.32 3.17 -18.46
C CYS A 225 -11.42 4.71 -18.58
N ILE A 226 -11.83 5.28 -19.72
CA ILE A 226 -12.01 6.74 -19.84
C ILE A 226 -13.19 7.22 -18.98
N GLN A 227 -14.26 6.43 -18.88
CA GLN A 227 -15.35 6.72 -17.95
C GLN A 227 -14.89 6.61 -16.49
N LEU A 228 -14.03 5.63 -16.17
CA LEU A 228 -13.39 5.52 -14.86
C LEU A 228 -12.53 6.74 -14.53
N VAL A 229 -11.75 7.26 -15.49
CA VAL A 229 -10.97 8.50 -15.30
C VAL A 229 -11.88 9.65 -14.84
N ASN A 230 -13.02 9.88 -15.51
CA ASN A 230 -13.95 10.93 -15.12
C ASN A 230 -14.55 10.70 -13.72
N LYS A 231 -14.86 9.43 -13.41
CA LYS A 231 -15.39 9.04 -12.09
C LYS A 231 -14.37 9.33 -10.99
N THR A 232 -13.15 8.81 -11.12
CA THR A 232 -12.07 9.00 -10.14
C THR A 232 -11.68 10.47 -10.00
N TRP A 233 -11.65 11.23 -11.11
CA TRP A 233 -11.45 12.68 -11.09
C TRP A 233 -12.45 13.41 -10.19
N LYS A 234 -13.74 13.06 -10.32
CA LYS A 234 -14.82 13.63 -9.49
C LYS A 234 -14.73 13.19 -8.03
N GLU A 235 -14.42 11.91 -7.77
CA GLU A 235 -14.24 11.37 -6.42
C GLU A 235 -13.09 12.07 -5.67
N MET A 236 -12.01 12.40 -6.38
CA MET A 236 -10.86 13.13 -5.86
C MET A 236 -11.10 14.65 -5.75
N ARG A 237 -12.21 15.16 -6.31
CA ARG A 237 -12.44 16.61 -6.51
C ARG A 237 -11.23 17.28 -7.14
N ALA A 238 -10.64 16.61 -8.12
CA ALA A 238 -9.36 16.96 -8.71
C ALA A 238 -9.42 18.27 -9.50
N THR A 239 -8.27 18.93 -9.61
CA THR A 239 -8.04 20.04 -10.54
C THR A 239 -6.96 19.66 -11.56
N GLN A 240 -6.64 20.56 -12.49
CA GLN A 240 -5.54 20.34 -13.45
C GLN A 240 -4.18 20.04 -12.80
N GLU A 241 -3.95 20.51 -11.57
CA GLU A 241 -2.71 20.26 -10.81
C GLU A 241 -2.62 18.81 -10.29
N ASP A 242 -3.76 18.14 -10.12
CA ASP A 242 -3.84 16.76 -9.65
C ASP A 242 -3.84 15.75 -10.80
N PHE A 243 -3.73 16.19 -12.05
CA PHE A 243 -3.91 15.37 -13.24
C PHE A 243 -3.08 14.07 -13.19
N ASP A 244 -1.78 14.18 -12.91
CA ASP A 244 -0.89 13.01 -12.87
C ASP A 244 -1.24 12.07 -11.70
N LYS A 245 -1.65 12.63 -10.54
CA LYS A 245 -2.08 11.84 -9.38
C LYS A 245 -3.36 11.06 -9.67
N VAL A 246 -4.35 11.68 -10.33
CA VAL A 246 -5.59 11.00 -10.72
C VAL A 246 -5.28 9.83 -11.63
N LEU A 247 -4.44 10.02 -12.64
CA LEU A 247 -4.11 8.94 -13.56
C LEU A 247 -3.23 7.85 -12.95
N GLN A 248 -2.43 8.17 -11.94
CA GLN A 248 -1.75 7.17 -11.13
C GLN A 248 -2.75 6.31 -10.31
N VAL A 249 -3.77 6.93 -9.72
CA VAL A 249 -4.86 6.19 -9.04
C VAL A 249 -5.61 5.31 -10.03
N VAL A 250 -5.95 5.83 -11.21
CA VAL A 250 -6.64 5.07 -12.27
C VAL A 250 -5.78 3.89 -12.75
N ARG A 251 -4.47 4.10 -12.94
CA ARG A 251 -3.52 3.02 -13.26
C ARG A 251 -3.58 1.93 -12.20
N GLU A 252 -3.55 2.29 -10.92
CA GLU A 252 -3.64 1.33 -9.82
C GLU A 252 -4.98 0.59 -9.80
N GLN A 253 -6.11 1.31 -10.02
CA GLN A 253 -7.44 0.70 -10.13
C GLN A 253 -7.50 -0.36 -11.24
N ILE A 254 -6.95 -0.04 -12.42
CA ILE A 254 -6.90 -0.95 -13.57
C ILE A 254 -6.00 -2.15 -13.26
N THR A 255 -4.76 -1.93 -12.84
CA THR A 255 -3.78 -3.00 -12.56
C THR A 255 -4.28 -3.96 -11.48
N ARG A 256 -4.80 -3.43 -10.35
CA ARG A 256 -5.40 -4.26 -9.29
C ARG A 256 -6.57 -5.06 -9.82
N THR A 257 -7.45 -4.47 -10.62
CA THR A 257 -8.61 -5.20 -11.18
C THR A 257 -8.18 -6.29 -12.17
N LEU A 258 -7.20 -6.02 -13.03
CA LEU A 258 -6.65 -6.99 -13.98
C LEU A 258 -5.96 -8.17 -13.28
N SER A 259 -5.29 -7.93 -12.14
CA SER A 259 -4.66 -8.99 -11.34
C SER A 259 -5.65 -10.04 -10.85
N LEU A 260 -6.93 -9.68 -10.69
CA LEU A 260 -8.02 -10.58 -10.33
C LEU A 260 -8.56 -11.41 -11.50
N LYS A 261 -7.93 -11.34 -12.69
CA LYS A 261 -8.24 -12.08 -13.92
C LYS A 261 -9.74 -12.15 -14.23
N PRO A 262 -10.42 -11.00 -14.42
CA PRO A 262 -11.85 -11.00 -14.77
C PRO A 262 -12.09 -11.76 -16.07
N THR A 263 -13.17 -12.53 -16.10
CA THR A 263 -13.51 -13.40 -17.24
C THR A 263 -14.28 -12.69 -18.36
N SER A 264 -14.83 -11.49 -18.09
CA SER A 264 -15.52 -10.66 -19.09
C SER A 264 -15.27 -9.16 -18.84
N LEU A 265 -15.46 -8.33 -19.87
CA LEU A 265 -15.36 -6.88 -19.72
C LEU A 265 -16.44 -6.30 -18.80
N GLU A 266 -17.62 -6.91 -18.73
CA GLU A 266 -18.67 -6.46 -17.79
C GLU A 266 -18.28 -6.74 -16.32
N LEU A 267 -17.61 -7.87 -16.06
CA LEU A 267 -17.06 -8.16 -14.74
C LEU A 267 -15.91 -7.22 -14.40
N PHE A 268 -15.02 -6.93 -15.36
CA PHE A 268 -13.97 -5.93 -15.20
C PHE A 268 -14.58 -4.56 -14.87
N LYS A 269 -15.55 -4.10 -15.66
CA LYS A 269 -16.28 -2.83 -15.45
C LYS A 269 -16.90 -2.76 -14.07
N THR A 270 -17.56 -3.81 -13.62
CA THR A 270 -18.17 -3.87 -12.28
C THR A 270 -17.11 -3.75 -11.19
N ARG A 271 -16.03 -4.55 -11.26
CA ARG A 271 -14.97 -4.57 -10.25
C ARG A 271 -14.17 -3.26 -10.20
N VAL A 272 -13.79 -2.72 -11.35
CA VAL A 272 -13.00 -1.48 -11.40
C VAL A 272 -13.81 -0.29 -10.89
N ASN A 273 -15.13 -0.28 -11.11
CA ASN A 273 -16.02 0.76 -10.57
C ASN A 273 -16.31 0.59 -9.07
N ALA A 274 -16.25 -0.64 -8.53
CA ALA A 274 -16.37 -0.90 -7.10
C ALA A 274 -15.10 -0.47 -6.34
N LEU A 275 -13.93 -0.60 -6.97
CA LEU A 275 -12.64 -0.14 -6.48
C LEU A 275 -12.49 1.39 -6.62
N ASN A 276 -13.38 2.14 -5.99
CA ASN A 276 -13.39 3.61 -6.00
C ASN A 276 -12.18 4.20 -5.25
N TYR A 277 -12.00 5.52 -5.31
CA TYR A 277 -10.86 6.21 -4.69
C TYR A 277 -10.73 5.92 -3.18
N SER A 278 -11.84 5.84 -2.45
CA SER A 278 -11.80 5.57 -1.00
C SER A 278 -11.32 4.15 -0.69
N GLU A 279 -11.67 3.17 -1.51
CA GLU A 279 -11.19 1.79 -1.37
C GLU A 279 -9.69 1.69 -1.70
N ILE A 280 -9.20 2.41 -2.71
CA ILE A 280 -7.76 2.51 -2.98
C ILE A 280 -7.01 3.08 -1.77
N LEU A 281 -7.52 4.13 -1.13
CA LEU A 281 -6.91 4.70 0.06
C LEU A 281 -6.85 3.70 1.23
N LYS A 282 -7.93 2.94 1.45
CA LYS A 282 -7.96 1.89 2.49
C LYS A 282 -6.93 0.79 2.22
N LEU A 283 -6.81 0.33 0.98
CA LEU A 283 -5.83 -0.68 0.59
C LEU A 283 -4.41 -0.19 0.82
N ARG A 284 -4.08 1.03 0.36
CA ARG A 284 -2.77 1.66 0.60
C ARG A 284 -2.46 1.78 2.10
N GLN A 285 -3.45 2.15 2.91
CA GLN A 285 -3.28 2.23 4.36
C GLN A 285 -3.00 0.86 4.99
N THR A 286 -3.70 -0.18 4.53
CA THR A 286 -3.54 -1.55 5.03
C THR A 286 -2.17 -2.12 4.65
N GLU A 287 -1.73 -1.88 3.42
CA GLU A 287 -0.41 -2.25 2.92
C GLU A 287 0.71 -1.56 3.69
N ARG A 288 0.57 -0.26 4.00
CA ARG A 288 1.52 0.47 4.85
C ARG A 288 1.63 -0.13 6.24
N LEU A 289 0.50 -0.43 6.89
CA LEU A 289 0.51 -1.05 8.22
C LEU A 289 1.21 -2.41 8.20
N HIS A 290 0.92 -3.24 7.19
CA HIS A 290 1.53 -4.55 7.05
C HIS A 290 3.04 -4.47 6.72
N GLN A 291 3.42 -3.52 5.89
CA GLN A 291 4.81 -3.28 5.51
C GLN A 291 5.64 -2.72 6.68
N GLU A 292 5.07 -1.84 7.51
CA GLU A 292 5.66 -1.38 8.78
C GLU A 292 5.82 -2.51 9.80
N GLU A 293 4.90 -3.48 9.83
CA GLU A 293 5.03 -4.67 10.69
C GLU A 293 6.15 -5.60 10.21
N THR A 294 6.28 -5.80 8.90
CA THR A 294 7.16 -6.83 8.31
C THR A 294 8.61 -6.36 8.17
N LEU A 295 8.85 -5.12 7.73
CA LEU A 295 10.20 -4.61 7.46
C LEU A 295 10.95 -4.16 8.71
N ALA A 296 10.22 -3.83 9.77
CA ALA A 296 10.83 -3.36 11.01
C ALA A 296 11.39 -4.50 11.87
N VAL A 297 11.35 -5.78 11.45
CA VAL A 297 11.82 -6.89 12.30
C VAL A 297 13.31 -6.78 12.62
N GLU A 298 14.17 -6.54 11.62
CA GLU A 298 15.62 -6.41 11.85
C GLU A 298 15.96 -5.16 12.68
N LEU A 299 15.30 -4.04 12.38
CA LEU A 299 15.49 -2.80 13.11
C LEU A 299 14.96 -2.91 14.56
N ARG A 300 13.83 -3.59 14.77
CA ARG A 300 13.26 -3.90 16.08
C ARG A 300 14.25 -4.68 16.94
N GLU A 301 14.80 -5.77 16.42
CA GLU A 301 15.77 -6.59 17.15
C GLU A 301 17.06 -5.82 17.45
N ARG A 302 17.48 -4.92 16.56
CA ARG A 302 18.67 -4.08 16.79
C ARG A 302 18.46 -2.98 17.84
N LEU A 303 17.26 -2.41 17.94
CA LEU A 303 16.92 -1.34 18.89
C LEU A 303 16.57 -1.87 20.29
N LYS A 304 16.05 -3.10 20.37
CA LYS A 304 15.55 -3.71 21.60
C LYS A 304 16.53 -3.66 22.79
N PRO A 305 17.84 -3.94 22.65
CA PRO A 305 18.77 -3.91 23.78
C PRO A 305 18.93 -2.51 24.38
N GLU A 306 19.00 -1.47 23.53
CA GLU A 306 19.15 -0.08 23.96
C GLU A 306 17.90 0.41 24.71
N LEU A 307 16.72 0.07 24.22
CA LEU A 307 15.46 0.44 24.85
C LEU A 307 15.21 -0.32 26.16
N LEU A 308 15.61 -1.59 26.23
CA LEU A 308 15.58 -2.35 27.49
C LEU A 308 16.51 -1.74 28.54
N GLU A 309 17.68 -1.24 28.14
CA GLU A 309 18.59 -0.54 29.05
C GLU A 309 17.98 0.78 29.56
N LEU A 310 17.24 1.51 28.74
CA LEU A 310 16.50 2.70 29.18
C LEU A 310 15.43 2.34 30.22
N ILE A 311 14.66 1.27 29.99
CA ILE A 311 13.67 0.77 30.96
C ILE A 311 14.40 0.35 32.25
N ARG A 312 15.54 -0.35 32.14
CA ARG A 312 16.36 -0.77 33.28
C ARG A 312 16.77 0.42 34.15
N GLN A 313 17.24 1.50 33.54
CA GLN A 313 17.60 2.74 34.24
C GLN A 313 16.40 3.37 34.92
N GLN A 314 15.25 3.42 34.26
CA GLN A 314 14.01 3.93 34.84
C GLN A 314 13.58 3.12 36.07
N ARG A 315 13.67 1.78 36.02
CA ARG A 315 13.33 0.92 37.18
C ARG A 315 14.24 1.19 38.37
N LEU A 316 15.55 1.36 38.14
CA LEU A 316 16.51 1.68 39.21
C LEU A 316 16.25 3.06 39.82
N LEU A 317 15.92 4.06 38.99
CA LEU A 317 15.52 5.39 39.46
C LEU A 317 14.26 5.32 40.31
N HIS A 318 13.24 4.54 39.89
CA HIS A 318 12.02 4.32 40.66
C HIS A 318 12.30 3.71 42.03
N LEU A 319 13.18 2.69 42.09
CA LEU A 319 13.61 2.12 43.37
C LEU A 319 14.34 3.16 44.24
N CYS A 320 15.14 4.06 43.64
CA CYS A 320 15.83 5.12 44.37
C CYS A 320 14.88 6.18 44.92
N GLU A 321 13.80 6.50 44.19
CA GLU A 321 12.71 7.34 44.69
C GLU A 321 12.07 6.67 45.92
N GLY A 322 11.70 5.40 45.81
CA GLY A 322 11.14 4.60 46.89
C GLY A 322 9.62 4.63 46.97
N THR A 323 9.04 3.78 47.81
CA THR A 323 7.58 3.57 47.85
C THR A 323 7.10 3.27 49.27
N LEU A 324 5.88 3.73 49.57
CA LEU A 324 5.15 3.41 50.79
C LEU A 324 4.42 2.07 50.64
N PHE A 325 4.60 1.19 51.62
CA PHE A 325 4.00 -0.13 51.72
C PHE A 325 3.16 -0.25 52.99
N ARG A 326 2.09 -1.07 52.95
CA ARG A 326 1.38 -1.45 54.18
C ARG A 326 2.12 -2.55 54.92
N LYS A 327 2.11 -2.48 56.25
CA LYS A 327 2.54 -3.60 57.09
C LYS A 327 1.57 -4.77 56.98
N ILE A 328 2.14 -5.96 56.89
CA ILE A 328 1.41 -7.22 56.92
C ILE A 328 1.09 -7.52 58.40
N SER A 329 -0.17 -7.32 58.83
CA SER A 329 -0.64 -7.57 60.21
C SER A 329 -1.75 -8.61 60.24
N SER A 330 -1.71 -9.51 61.23
CA SER A 330 -2.81 -10.46 61.50
C SER A 330 -3.95 -9.86 62.35
N ARG A 331 -3.78 -8.65 62.91
CA ARG A 331 -4.74 -8.01 63.84
C ARG A 331 -5.28 -6.68 63.28
N ARG A 332 -6.61 -6.59 63.22
CA ARG A 332 -7.46 -5.59 62.52
C ARG A 332 -7.38 -4.11 62.95
N ARG A 333 -6.31 -3.58 63.57
CA ARG A 333 -6.42 -2.24 64.21
C ARG A 333 -5.31 -1.20 64.06
N GLN A 334 -4.45 -1.26 63.04
CA GLN A 334 -3.64 -0.07 62.68
C GLN A 334 -3.03 -0.24 61.27
N ASP A 335 -3.40 0.64 60.32
CA ASP A 335 -2.82 0.75 58.98
C ASP A 335 -1.41 1.37 59.06
N LYS A 336 -0.47 0.67 59.70
CA LYS A 336 0.92 1.14 59.75
C LYS A 336 1.56 1.02 58.38
N LEU A 337 2.08 2.14 57.88
CA LEU A 337 2.86 2.21 56.66
C LEU A 337 4.35 2.13 56.99
N TRP A 338 5.11 1.61 56.04
CA TRP A 338 6.55 1.61 56.05
C TRP A 338 7.06 2.01 54.68
N TYR A 339 8.26 2.57 54.60
CA TYR A 339 8.84 3.04 53.35
C TYR A 339 10.09 2.25 53.04
N CYS A 340 10.31 1.97 51.76
CA CYS A 340 11.52 1.34 51.28
C CYS A 340 12.03 2.10 50.06
N ARG A 341 13.34 2.34 50.00
CA ARG A 341 14.03 2.95 48.86
C ARG A 341 15.45 2.40 48.69
N LEU A 342 15.95 2.44 47.48
CA LEU A 342 17.33 2.11 47.13
C LEU A 342 18.24 3.33 47.31
N SER A 343 19.44 3.10 47.79
CA SER A 343 20.51 4.12 47.82
C SER A 343 20.88 4.54 46.40
N PRO A 344 21.21 5.82 46.13
CA PRO A 344 21.54 6.32 44.78
C PRO A 344 22.70 5.60 44.06
N ASN A 345 23.58 4.91 44.80
CA ASN A 345 24.67 4.10 44.23
C ASN A 345 24.25 2.65 43.92
N HIS A 346 22.97 2.31 44.12
CA HIS A 346 22.36 0.99 43.93
C HIS A 346 22.94 -0.13 44.80
N LYS A 347 23.52 0.18 45.98
CA LYS A 347 24.19 -0.82 46.83
C LYS A 347 23.43 -1.23 48.09
N VAL A 348 22.48 -0.43 48.57
CA VAL A 348 21.78 -0.70 49.84
C VAL A 348 20.29 -0.35 49.71
N LEU A 349 19.39 -1.25 50.09
CA LEU A 349 18.00 -0.92 50.36
C LEU A 349 17.85 -0.40 51.79
N HIS A 350 17.25 0.78 51.91
CA HIS A 350 16.91 1.40 53.18
C HIS A 350 15.42 1.29 53.41
N TYR A 351 15.01 0.93 54.62
CA TYR A 351 13.60 0.86 54.96
C TYR A 351 13.30 1.15 56.43
N GLY A 352 12.04 1.41 56.73
CA GLY A 352 11.60 1.72 58.08
C GLY A 352 10.13 2.10 58.17
N ASP A 353 9.63 2.10 59.39
CA ASP A 353 8.28 2.58 59.70
C ASP A 353 8.18 4.08 59.46
N VAL A 354 7.02 4.53 58.98
CA VAL A 354 6.79 5.94 58.69
C VAL A 354 5.53 6.41 59.41
N GLU A 355 5.60 7.63 59.96
CA GLU A 355 4.47 8.29 60.60
C GLU A 355 3.38 8.67 59.58
N GLU A 356 2.14 8.76 60.05
CA GLU A 356 0.99 9.05 59.20
C GLU A 356 1.12 10.47 58.59
N GLY A 357 1.09 10.56 57.26
CA GLY A 357 1.23 11.82 56.50
C GLY A 357 2.61 12.09 55.91
N VAL A 358 3.64 11.28 56.21
CA VAL A 358 4.96 11.39 55.59
C VAL A 358 5.04 10.48 54.36
N HIS A 359 5.29 11.07 53.18
CA HIS A 359 5.26 10.35 51.90
C HIS A 359 6.64 9.97 51.34
N SER A 360 7.68 10.75 51.63
CA SER A 360 9.05 10.48 51.17
C SER A 360 10.03 10.88 52.29
N PRO A 361 10.31 9.98 53.24
CA PRO A 361 11.29 10.24 54.28
C PRO A 361 12.71 10.36 53.70
N PRO A 362 13.57 11.23 54.27
CA PRO A 362 15.00 11.24 53.97
C PRO A 362 15.62 9.85 54.15
N ILE A 363 16.60 9.50 53.32
CA ILE A 363 17.19 8.15 53.36
C ILE A 363 17.90 7.87 54.70
N GLU A 364 18.39 8.92 55.37
CA GLU A 364 19.07 8.86 56.66
C GLU A 364 18.13 8.52 57.82
N SER A 365 16.82 8.81 57.69
CA SER A 365 15.84 8.52 58.74
C SER A 365 15.34 7.08 58.69
N LEU A 366 15.72 6.29 57.69
CA LEU A 366 15.35 4.88 57.57
C LEU A 366 16.40 4.02 58.32
N PRO A 367 16.02 3.38 59.44
CA PRO A 367 16.97 2.72 60.33
C PRO A 367 17.49 1.39 59.78
N GLU A 368 16.65 0.65 59.04
CA GLU A 368 16.98 -0.70 58.58
C GLU A 368 17.63 -0.67 57.20
N LYS A 369 18.59 -1.60 56.98
CA LYS A 369 19.42 -1.64 55.77
C LYS A 369 19.67 -3.06 55.32
N ILE A 370 19.53 -3.31 54.01
CA ILE A 370 19.91 -4.57 53.37
C ILE A 370 20.91 -4.24 52.26
N PRO A 371 22.17 -4.68 52.35
CA PRO A 371 23.10 -4.60 51.23
C PRO A 371 22.57 -5.41 50.05
N VAL A 372 22.58 -4.83 48.85
CA VAL A 372 22.13 -5.49 47.62
C VAL A 372 22.94 -6.75 47.33
N ALA A 373 24.23 -6.73 47.69
CA ALA A 373 25.11 -7.90 47.56
C ALA A 373 24.65 -9.12 48.38
N ASP A 374 23.87 -8.91 49.44
CA ASP A 374 23.37 -9.97 50.33
C ASP A 374 22.03 -10.55 49.87
N MET A 375 21.42 -9.97 48.82
CA MET A 375 20.17 -10.46 48.25
C MET A 375 20.43 -11.74 47.44
N LYS A 376 19.64 -12.77 47.72
CA LYS A 376 19.77 -14.09 47.07
C LYS A 376 18.71 -14.32 46.01
N MET A 377 17.46 -14.02 46.34
CA MET A 377 16.34 -14.27 45.44
C MET A 377 15.13 -13.40 45.76
N LEU A 378 14.31 -13.20 44.73
CA LEU A 378 13.00 -12.58 44.80
C LEU A 378 11.94 -13.68 44.73
N LEU A 379 11.04 -13.70 45.71
CA LEU A 379 9.87 -14.57 45.75
C LEU A 379 8.62 -13.75 45.40
N VAL A 380 7.66 -14.37 44.72
CA VAL A 380 6.44 -13.69 44.27
C VAL A 380 5.21 -14.52 44.59
N GLY A 381 4.12 -13.84 44.97
CA GLY A 381 2.82 -14.44 45.23
C GLY A 381 2.88 -15.58 46.24
N LYS A 382 2.41 -16.77 45.85
CA LYS A 382 2.29 -17.96 46.73
C LYS A 382 3.63 -18.44 47.31
N GLU A 383 4.75 -18.07 46.70
CA GLU A 383 6.09 -18.45 47.17
C GLU A 383 6.51 -17.62 48.38
N CYS A 384 5.92 -16.43 48.56
CA CYS A 384 6.24 -15.54 49.66
C CYS A 384 5.85 -16.16 51.02
N PRO A 385 6.75 -16.15 52.02
CA PRO A 385 6.48 -16.76 53.33
C PRO A 385 5.21 -16.24 54.01
N HIS A 386 4.93 -14.95 53.83
CA HIS A 386 3.78 -14.27 54.42
C HIS A 386 2.43 -14.53 53.73
N THR A 387 2.41 -15.26 52.61
CA THR A 387 1.18 -15.63 51.89
C THR A 387 0.77 -17.09 52.10
N LYS A 388 1.65 -17.91 52.69
CA LYS A 388 1.38 -19.31 53.04
C LYS A 388 0.42 -19.36 54.22
N GLU A 389 -0.86 -19.62 53.97
CA GLU A 389 -1.85 -19.77 55.05
C GLU A 389 -1.68 -21.09 55.82
N LYS A 390 -1.71 -20.97 57.15
CA LYS A 390 -2.03 -22.06 58.08
C LYS A 390 -3.52 -22.42 57.94
N SER A 391 -3.80 -23.41 57.12
CA SER A 391 -4.86 -24.44 57.24
C SER A 391 -6.37 -24.11 57.33
N SER A 392 -6.92 -22.88 57.21
CA SER A 392 -8.40 -22.76 57.18
C SER A 392 -9.05 -21.45 56.64
N GLY A 393 -8.34 -20.56 55.94
CA GLY A 393 -8.91 -19.30 55.43
C GLY A 393 -9.14 -19.29 53.91
N LYS A 394 -10.12 -18.50 53.46
CA LYS A 394 -10.19 -18.09 52.05
C LYS A 394 -9.11 -17.02 51.83
N GLN A 395 -8.02 -17.39 51.16
CA GLN A 395 -6.97 -16.46 50.76
C GLN A 395 -7.55 -15.28 49.96
N ASN A 396 -7.15 -14.05 50.29
CA ASN A 396 -7.53 -12.87 49.53
C ASN A 396 -6.69 -12.80 48.25
N LYS A 397 -7.28 -13.17 47.11
CA LYS A 397 -6.61 -13.32 45.82
C LYS A 397 -5.84 -12.05 45.41
N ASP A 398 -6.39 -10.88 45.70
CA ASP A 398 -5.79 -9.59 45.33
C ASP A 398 -4.48 -9.31 46.07
N VAL A 399 -4.34 -9.79 47.32
CA VAL A 399 -3.10 -9.61 48.10
C VAL A 399 -2.00 -10.55 47.58
N LEU A 400 -2.37 -11.75 47.14
CA LEU A 400 -1.44 -12.71 46.55
C LEU A 400 -0.82 -12.20 45.25
N GLU A 401 -1.60 -11.50 44.41
CA GLU A 401 -1.10 -10.97 43.13
C GLU A 401 -0.16 -9.76 43.29
N LEU A 402 -0.10 -9.18 44.48
CA LEU A 402 0.71 -8.01 44.83
C LEU A 402 1.83 -8.32 45.84
N ALA A 403 1.92 -9.56 46.30
CA ALA A 403 2.90 -9.99 47.28
C ALA A 403 4.24 -10.35 46.62
N PHE A 404 5.33 -9.85 47.19
CA PHE A 404 6.70 -10.24 46.83
C PHE A 404 7.60 -10.21 48.07
N SER A 405 8.70 -10.96 48.07
CA SER A 405 9.64 -11.00 49.21
C SER A 405 11.08 -11.09 48.73
N ILE A 406 11.98 -10.37 49.39
CA ILE A 406 13.42 -10.46 49.14
C ILE A 406 14.02 -11.39 50.19
N VAL A 407 14.65 -12.47 49.75
CA VAL A 407 15.44 -13.35 50.63
C VAL A 407 16.86 -12.81 50.68
N TYR A 408 17.37 -12.56 51.88
CA TYR A 408 18.72 -12.06 52.12
C TYR A 408 19.39 -12.81 53.29
N ASP A 409 20.72 -12.81 53.32
CA ASP A 409 21.55 -13.44 54.37
C ASP A 409 21.51 -15.00 54.45
N VAL A 410 22.37 -15.60 55.27
CA VAL A 410 22.61 -17.06 55.43
C VAL A 410 21.51 -17.78 56.21
N GLU A 411 20.76 -17.08 57.07
CA GLU A 411 19.70 -17.65 57.92
C GLU A 411 18.26 -17.56 57.33
N GLU A 412 18.12 -17.39 56.01
CA GLU A 412 16.82 -17.34 55.29
C GLU A 412 15.88 -16.19 55.74
N TYR A 413 16.42 -15.06 56.18
CA TYR A 413 15.61 -13.87 56.46
C TYR A 413 14.95 -13.34 55.18
N CYS A 414 13.68 -12.97 55.30
CA CYS A 414 12.87 -12.46 54.20
C CYS A 414 12.31 -11.08 54.55
N LEU A 415 12.57 -10.09 53.68
CA LEU A 415 11.84 -8.82 53.72
C LEU A 415 10.57 -8.98 52.88
N ASN A 416 9.42 -8.87 53.52
CA ASN A 416 8.11 -9.17 52.94
C ASN A 416 7.40 -7.88 52.49
N PHE A 417 6.87 -7.87 51.27
CA PHE A 417 6.19 -6.73 50.67
C PHE A 417 4.79 -7.10 50.19
N VAL A 418 3.88 -6.14 50.29
CA VAL A 418 2.61 -6.13 49.54
C VAL A 418 2.53 -4.81 48.82
N ALA A 419 2.66 -4.83 47.49
CA ALA A 419 2.62 -3.62 46.67
C ALA A 419 1.26 -2.89 46.84
N PRO A 420 1.24 -1.55 46.80
CA PRO A 420 -0.01 -0.80 46.90
C PRO A 420 -0.86 -0.91 45.61
N THR A 421 -0.23 -1.17 44.46
CA THR A 421 -0.89 -1.35 43.16
C THR A 421 -0.16 -2.38 42.32
N ARG A 422 -0.83 -2.90 41.27
CA ARG A 422 -0.19 -3.76 40.26
C ARG A 422 0.95 -3.04 39.52
N TYR A 423 0.83 -1.73 39.33
CA TYR A 423 1.88 -0.92 38.72
C TYR A 423 3.15 -0.93 39.58
N GLU A 424 3.02 -0.62 40.87
CA GLU A 424 4.15 -0.65 41.82
C GLU A 424 4.75 -2.05 41.94
N PHE A 425 3.91 -3.08 41.96
CA PHE A 425 4.37 -4.47 41.95
C PHE A 425 5.29 -4.75 40.76
N CYS A 426 4.90 -4.36 39.54
CA CYS A 426 5.69 -4.56 38.34
C CYS A 426 7.02 -3.80 38.40
N LEU A 427 6.99 -2.52 38.80
CA LEU A 427 8.20 -1.70 38.86
C LEU A 427 9.21 -2.21 39.90
N TRP A 428 8.72 -2.60 41.08
CA TRP A 428 9.57 -3.14 42.14
C TRP A 428 10.14 -4.50 41.78
N THR A 429 9.33 -5.42 41.27
CA THR A 429 9.83 -6.76 40.91
C THR A 429 10.82 -6.71 39.75
N ASP A 430 10.58 -5.88 38.73
CA ASP A 430 11.54 -5.64 37.64
C ASP A 430 12.84 -5.01 38.16
N GLY A 431 12.76 -3.94 38.96
CA GLY A 431 13.94 -3.28 39.51
C GLY A 431 14.77 -4.19 40.42
N LEU A 432 14.12 -5.03 41.24
CA LEU A 432 14.78 -6.00 42.09
C LEU A 432 15.42 -7.13 41.26
N ASN A 433 14.76 -7.60 40.20
CA ASN A 433 15.37 -8.54 39.25
C ASN A 433 16.62 -7.94 38.60
N VAL A 434 16.59 -6.65 38.22
CA VAL A 434 17.77 -5.94 37.69
C VAL A 434 18.92 -5.93 38.70
N LEU A 435 18.65 -5.63 39.98
CA LEU A 435 19.67 -5.67 41.03
C LEU A 435 20.24 -7.07 41.25
N LEU A 436 19.44 -8.11 41.06
CA LEU A 436 19.84 -9.53 41.12
C LEU A 436 20.52 -10.03 39.83
N GLY A 437 20.71 -9.17 38.81
CA GLY A 437 21.26 -9.57 37.52
C GLY A 437 20.34 -10.49 36.70
N LYS A 438 19.03 -10.44 36.96
CA LYS A 438 17.99 -11.18 36.23
C LYS A 438 17.26 -10.27 35.25
N GLU A 439 16.63 -10.88 34.26
CA GLU A 439 15.77 -10.16 33.31
C GLU A 439 14.52 -9.62 33.99
N MET A 440 14.03 -8.48 33.48
CA MET A 440 12.72 -7.95 33.83
C MET A 440 11.64 -8.82 33.18
N THR A 441 10.57 -9.14 33.90
CA THR A 441 9.56 -10.11 33.41
C THR A 441 8.13 -9.60 33.54
N SER A 442 7.93 -8.37 34.01
CA SER A 442 6.59 -7.83 34.21
C SER A 442 5.89 -7.50 32.89
N GLU A 443 4.57 -7.56 32.89
CA GLU A 443 3.73 -7.05 31.80
C GLU A 443 4.00 -5.56 31.51
N ARG A 444 4.43 -4.80 32.53
CA ARG A 444 4.71 -3.38 32.38
C ARG A 444 6.00 -3.14 31.60
N MET A 445 7.03 -3.95 31.80
CA MET A 445 8.25 -3.89 31.00
C MET A 445 7.92 -4.13 29.52
N GLN A 446 7.13 -5.16 29.21
CA GLN A 446 6.75 -5.46 27.84
C GLN A 446 5.97 -4.29 27.21
N THR A 447 5.01 -3.72 27.94
CA THR A 447 4.24 -2.57 27.48
C THR A 447 5.12 -1.35 27.23
N ASP A 448 6.04 -1.01 28.15
CA ASP A 448 6.96 0.11 28.00
C ASP A 448 7.88 -0.10 26.78
N LEU A 449 8.37 -1.34 26.58
CA LEU A 449 9.22 -1.71 25.45
C LEU A 449 8.50 -1.55 24.11
N ASP A 450 7.25 -2.02 24.02
CA ASP A 450 6.45 -1.92 22.80
C ASP A 450 6.16 -0.45 22.42
N VAL A 451 5.87 0.39 23.41
CA VAL A 451 5.65 1.83 23.21
C VAL A 451 6.91 2.51 22.72
N LEU A 452 8.05 2.26 23.38
CA LEU A 452 9.34 2.83 23.00
C LEU A 452 9.78 2.37 21.61
N LEU A 453 9.65 1.06 21.31
CA LEU A 453 9.96 0.52 19.99
C LEU A 453 9.08 1.16 18.92
N SER A 454 7.78 1.29 19.15
CA SER A 454 6.86 1.90 18.19
C SER A 454 7.24 3.36 17.89
N MET A 455 7.57 4.13 18.93
CA MET A 455 7.97 5.52 18.79
C MET A 455 9.31 5.66 18.04
N GLU A 456 10.32 4.90 18.45
CA GLU A 456 11.65 4.96 17.83
C GLU A 456 11.61 4.53 16.36
N LEU A 457 10.86 3.47 16.04
CA LEU A 457 10.67 3.04 14.65
C LEU A 457 10.00 4.14 13.81
N LYS A 458 8.95 4.78 14.32
CA LYS A 458 8.30 5.89 13.62
C LYS A 458 9.29 7.00 13.34
N LEU A 459 10.12 7.39 14.32
CA LEU A 459 11.13 8.43 14.14
C LEU A 459 12.15 8.05 13.06
N ARG A 460 12.62 6.81 13.02
CA ARG A 460 13.57 6.34 11.99
C ARG A 460 12.97 6.26 10.59
N LEU A 461 11.65 6.04 10.50
CA LEU A 461 10.93 5.91 9.23
C LEU A 461 10.40 7.25 8.70
N LEU A 462 10.51 8.35 9.45
CA LEU A 462 10.08 9.68 9.01
C LEU A 462 10.76 10.11 7.70
N ASP A 463 12.08 9.87 7.57
CA ASP A 463 12.83 10.26 6.37
C ASP A 463 12.49 9.40 5.14
N LEU A 464 11.75 8.30 5.32
CA LEU A 464 11.29 7.39 4.26
C LEU A 464 9.82 7.58 3.93
N GLU A 465 9.20 8.68 4.40
CA GLU A 465 7.79 8.94 4.14
C GLU A 465 7.52 9.07 2.63
N ASN A 466 6.62 8.23 2.11
CA ASN A 466 6.28 8.08 0.68
C ASN A 466 7.34 7.41 -0.22
N ILE A 467 8.39 6.81 0.37
CA ILE A 467 9.36 6.00 -0.37
C ILE A 467 8.97 4.53 -0.26
N SER A 468 8.90 3.83 -1.39
CA SER A 468 8.69 2.38 -1.41
C SER A 468 9.90 1.67 -0.79
N ILE A 469 9.71 0.99 0.32
CA ILE A 469 10.78 0.22 0.95
C ILE A 469 10.86 -1.15 0.24
N PRO A 470 12.03 -1.54 -0.31
CA PRO A 470 12.16 -2.79 -1.04
C PRO A 470 12.12 -4.00 -0.11
N ASP A 471 11.50 -5.11 -0.56
CA ASP A 471 11.43 -6.37 0.21
C ASP A 471 12.79 -7.04 0.40
N THR A 472 13.76 -6.72 -0.47
CA THR A 472 15.14 -7.20 -0.38
C THR A 472 16.10 -6.01 -0.39
N PRO A 473 17.15 -6.00 0.47
CA PRO A 473 18.16 -4.96 0.45
C PRO A 473 18.77 -4.83 -0.96
N PRO A 474 18.78 -3.63 -1.56
CA PRO A 474 19.42 -3.43 -2.86
C PRO A 474 20.89 -3.86 -2.83
N PRO A 475 21.42 -4.44 -3.90
CA PRO A 475 22.81 -4.86 -3.94
C PRO A 475 23.73 -3.65 -3.79
N VAL A 476 24.65 -3.71 -2.81
CA VAL A 476 25.68 -2.69 -2.64
C VAL A 476 26.63 -2.76 -3.84
N PRO A 477 26.77 -1.69 -4.64
CA PRO A 477 27.69 -1.69 -5.78
C PRO A 477 29.13 -1.89 -5.30
N LYS A 478 29.99 -2.41 -6.20
CA LYS A 478 31.42 -2.55 -5.88
C LYS A 478 32.01 -1.18 -5.50
N PRO A 479 32.94 -1.12 -4.53
CA PRO A 479 33.64 0.10 -4.21
C PRO A 479 34.26 0.71 -5.48
N PRO A 480 34.28 2.05 -5.59
CA PRO A 480 34.98 2.72 -6.69
C PRO A 480 36.44 2.26 -6.77
N SER A 481 36.99 2.19 -7.99
CA SER A 481 38.36 1.73 -8.23
C SER A 481 39.45 2.68 -7.72
N ASN A 482 39.07 3.88 -7.27
CA ASN A 482 39.97 4.91 -6.76
C ASN A 482 39.25 5.75 -5.68
N LEU A 483 40.02 6.57 -4.97
CA LEU A 483 39.54 7.50 -3.93
C LEU A 483 39.55 8.96 -4.42
N ASN A 484 39.44 9.20 -5.73
CA ASN A 484 39.34 10.55 -6.28
C ASN A 484 37.88 11.01 -6.13
N PHE A 485 37.56 11.60 -4.98
CA PHE A 485 36.21 12.05 -4.68
C PHE A 485 35.78 13.18 -5.63
N CYS A 486 34.52 13.16 -6.06
CA CYS A 486 33.94 14.19 -6.94
C CYS A 486 33.81 15.55 -6.24
N TYR A 487 33.86 15.58 -4.91
CA TYR A 487 33.71 16.76 -4.08
C TYR A 487 34.85 16.81 -3.07
N ASP A 488 35.36 18.01 -2.84
CA ASP A 488 36.30 18.26 -1.75
C ASP A 488 35.49 18.52 -0.48
N PHE A 489 35.81 17.80 0.59
CA PHE A 489 35.13 17.90 1.90
C PHE A 489 35.97 18.66 2.93
N SER A 490 36.94 19.45 2.46
CA SER A 490 37.83 20.28 3.27
C SER A 490 37.11 21.39 4.03
#